data_AF-A0A9D5JJ53-F1
#
_entry.id   AF-A0A9D5JJ53-F1
#
_cell.length_a   1.000
_cell.length_b   1.000
_cell.length_c   1.000
_cell.angle_alpha   90.00
_cell.angle_beta   90.00
_cell.angle_gamma   90.00
#
_symmetry.space_group_name_H-M   'P 1'
#
loop_
_entity.id
_entity.type
_entity.pdbx_description
1 polymer ?
#
loop_
_entity_poly.entity_id
_entity_poly.type
_entity_poly.pdbx_seq_one_letter_code
_entity_poly.pdbx_strand_id
1 'polypeptide(L)'
;MKKLLCLAACLSGLAGNAGAKGGNWICADSGLFADEEPLIQIEDHQSFSIVKVLVDPPIEHRADFYTAGLNRGWTFDDDYQITMKPDNTAAYYDFSGARPNEKRSPEMLLECKPEPSNNQEHGQDG
;
A
#
# COMPACT_ATOMS: atom_id res chain seq x y z
N MET A 1 -51.80 19.47 -9.20
CA MET A 1 -50.61 20.33 -9.42
C MET A 1 -49.50 19.83 -8.50
N LYS A 2 -48.53 19.08 -9.04
CA LYS A 2 -47.43 18.46 -8.28
C LYS A 2 -46.29 19.48 -8.11
N LYS A 3 -45.90 19.74 -6.86
CA LYS A 3 -44.70 20.52 -6.50
C LYS A 3 -43.46 19.67 -6.79
N LEU A 4 -42.61 20.10 -7.72
CA LEU A 4 -41.23 19.59 -7.86
C LEU A 4 -40.35 20.42 -6.91
N LEU A 5 -39.96 19.84 -5.77
CA LEU A 5 -38.84 20.34 -5.00
C LEU A 5 -37.57 19.71 -5.57
N CYS A 6 -36.75 20.52 -6.23
CA CYS A 6 -35.40 20.15 -6.63
C CYS A 6 -34.54 20.18 -5.35
N LEU A 7 -34.34 19.03 -4.70
CA LEU A 7 -33.34 18.88 -3.65
C LEU A 7 -31.97 18.79 -4.34
N ALA A 8 -31.34 19.94 -4.56
CA ALA A 8 -29.91 19.99 -4.82
C ALA A 8 -29.20 19.68 -3.50
N ALA A 9 -28.87 18.40 -3.29
CA ALA A 9 -27.92 18.01 -2.27
C ALA A 9 -26.55 18.57 -2.68
N CYS A 10 -26.07 19.56 -1.94
CA CYS A 10 -24.68 19.99 -1.99
C CYS A 10 -23.79 18.79 -1.65
N LEU A 11 -23.25 18.13 -2.68
CA LEU A 11 -22.04 17.33 -2.56
C LEU A 11 -20.87 18.27 -2.25
N SER A 12 -20.76 18.65 -0.99
CA SER A 12 -19.58 19.32 -0.46
C SER A 12 -19.00 18.44 0.63
N GLY A 13 -17.83 17.86 0.36
CA GLY A 13 -16.93 17.43 1.42
C GLY A 13 -16.44 15.98 1.42
N LEU A 14 -16.15 15.37 0.26
CA LEU A 14 -15.02 14.42 0.20
C LEU A 14 -13.85 15.13 -0.49
N ALA A 15 -13.34 16.14 0.21
CA ALA A 15 -12.05 16.71 -0.10
C ALA A 15 -10.99 15.66 0.29
N GLY A 16 -10.22 15.22 -0.71
CA GLY A 16 -8.84 14.80 -0.56
C GLY A 16 -8.59 13.48 0.17
N ASN A 17 -8.65 12.37 -0.55
CA ASN A 17 -7.64 11.32 -0.37
C ASN A 17 -6.91 11.07 -1.69
N ALA A 18 -6.49 12.16 -2.33
CA ALA A 18 -5.58 12.11 -3.46
C ALA A 18 -4.16 12.00 -2.89
N GLY A 19 -3.62 10.78 -2.88
CA GLY A 19 -2.17 10.53 -2.92
C GLY A 19 -1.33 10.95 -1.72
N ALA A 20 -1.82 10.78 -0.48
CA ALA A 20 -0.93 10.86 0.67
C ALA A 20 0.01 9.63 0.68
N LYS A 21 1.33 9.87 0.53
CA LYS A 21 2.37 9.04 1.15
C LYS A 21 2.04 9.00 2.64
N GLY A 22 1.89 7.83 3.24
CA GLY A 22 1.53 7.78 4.64
C GLY A 22 1.12 6.41 5.13
N GLY A 23 1.89 5.92 6.10
CA GLY A 23 1.63 4.68 6.83
C GLY A 23 2.71 3.64 6.54
N ASN A 24 3.19 3.01 7.59
CA ASN A 24 3.92 1.76 7.46
C ASN A 24 2.91 0.63 7.27
N TRP A 25 3.24 -0.36 6.46
CA TRP A 25 2.37 -1.48 6.14
C TRP A 25 3.11 -2.80 6.31
N ILE A 26 2.37 -3.82 6.72
CA ILE A 26 2.82 -5.21 6.67
C ILE A 26 1.84 -6.01 5.82
N CYS A 27 2.37 -6.82 4.93
CA CYS A 27 1.61 -7.59 3.95
C CYS A 27 1.94 -9.09 4.07
N ALA A 28 0.92 -9.93 4.01
CA ALA A 28 1.00 -11.40 4.08
C ALA A 28 0.11 -12.03 2.99
N ASP A 29 0.23 -13.35 2.80
CA ASP A 29 -0.50 -14.07 1.74
C ASP A 29 -2.02 -13.90 1.86
N SER A 30 -2.69 -13.62 0.75
CA SER A 30 -4.14 -13.41 0.71
C SER A 30 -4.86 -14.76 0.73
N GLY A 31 -5.21 -15.25 1.92
CA GLY A 31 -5.95 -16.50 2.09
C GLY A 31 -5.97 -17.07 3.51
N LEU A 32 -5.14 -16.53 4.42
CA LEU A 32 -4.88 -17.13 5.74
C LEU A 32 -4.76 -16.04 6.83
N PHE A 33 -5.81 -15.26 7.06
CA PHE A 33 -5.79 -14.28 8.17
C PHE A 33 -6.16 -14.91 9.51
N ALA A 34 -5.13 -15.34 10.24
CA ALA A 34 -5.03 -15.05 11.67
C ALA A 34 -3.57 -15.00 12.17
N ASP A 35 -2.65 -15.82 11.64
CA ASP A 35 -1.36 -16.08 12.33
C ASP A 35 -0.11 -16.14 11.41
N GLU A 36 -0.15 -15.63 10.18
CA GLU A 36 1.00 -15.73 9.27
C GLU A 36 2.02 -14.60 9.45
N GLU A 37 3.30 -14.96 9.32
CA GLU A 37 4.43 -14.03 9.37
C GLU A 37 4.36 -13.06 8.18
N PRO A 38 4.68 -11.76 8.38
CA PRO A 38 4.68 -10.79 7.29
C PRO A 38 5.72 -11.20 6.23
N LEU A 39 5.32 -11.18 4.96
CA LEU A 39 6.21 -11.44 3.82
C LEU A 39 6.86 -10.15 3.32
N ILE A 40 6.13 -9.04 3.43
CA ILE A 40 6.61 -7.73 2.99
C ILE A 40 6.28 -6.67 4.04
N GLN A 41 7.24 -5.80 4.33
CA GLN A 41 7.04 -4.58 5.09
C GLN A 41 7.30 -3.37 4.18
N ILE A 42 6.46 -2.35 4.27
CA ILE A 42 6.60 -1.10 3.54
C ILE A 42 6.70 0.04 4.56
N GLU A 43 7.81 0.75 4.55
CA GLU A 43 8.07 1.90 5.42
C GLU A 43 8.08 3.19 4.57
N ASP A 44 7.12 4.08 4.81
CA ASP A 44 7.04 5.35 4.09
C ASP A 44 7.77 6.45 4.89
N HIS A 45 8.92 6.90 4.38
CA HIS A 45 9.61 8.09 4.90
C HIS A 45 9.15 9.36 4.17
N GLN A 46 9.49 10.53 4.73
CA GLN A 46 9.13 11.83 4.16
C GLN A 46 9.55 11.98 2.68
N SER A 47 10.71 11.43 2.31
CA SER A 47 11.32 11.63 0.99
C SER A 47 11.34 10.39 0.10
N PHE A 48 11.21 9.19 0.65
CA PHE A 48 11.30 7.91 -0.07
C PHE A 48 10.55 6.81 0.70
N SER A 49 10.35 5.66 0.09
CA SER A 49 9.83 4.48 0.78
C SER A 49 10.91 3.39 0.83
N ILE A 50 10.87 2.54 1.85
CA ILE A 50 11.64 1.30 1.93
C ILE A 50 10.67 0.14 1.82
N VAL A 51 10.95 -0.81 0.93
CA VAL A 51 10.25 -2.08 0.85
C VAL A 51 11.20 -3.17 1.35
N LYS A 52 10.79 -3.91 2.38
CA LYS A 52 11.54 -5.03 2.94
C LYS A 52 10.85 -6.32 2.58
N VAL A 53 11.52 -7.17 1.83
CA VAL A 53 11.07 -8.52 1.51
C VAL A 53 11.63 -9.46 2.58
N LEU A 54 10.74 -10.01 3.40
CA LEU A 54 11.09 -10.72 4.64
C LEU A 54 11.27 -12.24 4.42
N VAL A 55 11.88 -12.63 3.30
CA VAL A 55 12.20 -14.03 2.99
C VAL A 55 13.64 -14.29 3.43
N ASP A 56 13.91 -15.35 4.21
CA ASP A 56 15.24 -15.63 4.79
C ASP A 56 16.38 -15.70 3.75
N PRO A 57 17.35 -14.75 3.73
CA PRO A 57 17.51 -13.59 4.61
C PRO A 57 16.77 -12.33 4.12
N PRO A 58 16.19 -11.52 5.03
CA PRO A 58 15.41 -10.35 4.63
C PRO A 58 16.26 -9.34 3.83
N ILE A 59 15.68 -8.79 2.78
CA ILE A 59 16.33 -7.82 1.88
C ILE A 59 15.52 -6.51 1.89
N GLU A 60 16.23 -5.38 1.99
CA GLU A 60 15.64 -4.05 1.97
C GLU A 60 15.95 -3.33 0.66
N HIS A 61 14.92 -2.72 0.08
CA HIS A 61 14.99 -2.00 -1.17
C HIS A 61 14.47 -0.58 -1.00
N ARG A 62 15.19 0.39 -1.58
CA ARG A 62 14.64 1.73 -1.74
C ARG A 62 13.61 1.69 -2.87
N ALA A 63 12.42 2.21 -2.60
CA ALA A 63 11.33 2.19 -3.56
C ALA A 63 10.84 3.59 -3.92
N ASP A 64 10.49 3.73 -5.19
CA ASP A 64 9.79 4.89 -5.72
C ASP A 64 8.29 4.70 -5.58
N PHE A 65 7.66 5.62 -4.85
CA PHE A 65 6.21 5.64 -4.65
C PHE A 65 5.51 6.35 -5.79
N TYR A 66 4.39 5.77 -6.24
CA TYR A 66 3.48 6.40 -7.20
C TYR A 66 2.02 6.10 -6.85
N THR A 67 1.11 6.83 -7.51
CA THR A 67 -0.33 6.60 -7.42
C THR A 67 -0.93 6.42 -8.80
N ALA A 68 -1.88 5.50 -8.92
CA ALA A 68 -2.62 5.24 -10.15
C ALA A 68 -4.11 5.19 -9.82
N GLY A 69 -4.79 6.33 -9.97
CA GLY A 69 -6.14 6.51 -9.46
C GLY A 69 -6.16 6.47 -7.92
N LEU A 70 -6.90 5.52 -7.35
CA LEU A 70 -6.94 5.30 -5.89
C LEU A 70 -5.90 4.26 -5.42
N ASN A 71 -5.21 3.60 -6.35
CA ASN A 71 -4.22 2.60 -6.01
C ASN A 71 -2.91 3.29 -5.63
N ARG A 72 -2.24 2.71 -4.64
CA ARG A 72 -0.88 3.05 -4.24
C ARG A 72 0.07 2.04 -4.88
N GLY A 73 1.29 2.45 -5.17
CA GLY A 73 2.29 1.49 -5.59
C GLY A 73 3.72 1.94 -5.35
N TRP A 74 4.59 0.94 -5.35
CA TRP A 74 6.02 1.07 -5.10
C TRP A 74 6.76 0.27 -6.17
N THR A 75 7.77 0.88 -6.80
CA THR A 75 8.71 0.20 -7.70
C THR A 75 10.10 0.21 -7.12
N PHE A 76 10.84 -0.88 -7.24
CA PHE A 76 12.19 -1.03 -6.69
C PHE A 76 13.05 -2.00 -7.51
N ASP A 77 14.37 -1.85 -7.42
CA ASP A 77 15.40 -2.55 -8.22
C ASP A 77 15.12 -2.62 -9.73
N ASP A 78 14.43 -1.61 -10.27
CA ASP A 78 13.98 -1.49 -11.68
C ASP A 78 12.97 -2.57 -12.17
N ASP A 79 12.94 -3.74 -11.55
CA ASP A 79 12.18 -4.91 -12.01
C ASP A 79 11.01 -5.30 -11.09
N TYR A 80 10.91 -4.78 -9.86
CA TYR A 80 9.85 -5.19 -8.93
C TYR A 80 8.82 -4.09 -8.69
N GLN A 81 7.59 -4.53 -8.47
CA GLN A 81 6.48 -3.62 -8.19
C GLN A 81 5.50 -4.22 -7.19
N ILE A 82 5.04 -3.39 -6.24
CA ILE A 82 3.88 -3.67 -5.41
C ILE A 82 2.79 -2.67 -5.76
N THR A 83 1.57 -3.15 -5.99
CA THR A 83 0.39 -2.29 -6.16
C THR A 83 -0.65 -2.65 -5.12
N MET A 84 -1.10 -1.68 -4.34
CA MET A 84 -2.10 -1.84 -3.29
C MET A 84 -3.37 -1.05 -3.61
N LYS A 85 -4.51 -1.73 -3.50
CA LYS A 85 -5.84 -1.15 -3.69
C LYS A 85 -6.34 -0.48 -2.40
N PRO A 86 -7.41 0.33 -2.47
CA PRO A 86 -8.02 0.95 -1.29
C PRO A 86 -8.62 -0.02 -0.26
N ASP A 87 -8.92 -1.26 -0.67
CA ASP A 87 -9.38 -2.34 0.20
C ASP A 87 -8.23 -3.08 0.91
N ASN A 88 -7.01 -2.56 0.79
CA ASN A 88 -5.75 -3.12 1.30
C ASN A 88 -5.35 -4.48 0.71
N THR A 89 -6.01 -4.95 -0.34
CA THR A 89 -5.46 -6.04 -1.16
C THR A 89 -4.29 -5.50 -1.98
N ALA A 90 -3.22 -6.27 -2.07
CA ALA A 90 -2.02 -5.92 -2.81
C ALA A 90 -1.60 -7.04 -3.77
N ALA A 91 -0.86 -6.66 -4.79
CA ALA A 91 -0.29 -7.57 -5.78
C ALA A 91 1.20 -7.26 -5.92
N TYR A 92 2.02 -8.30 -5.79
CA TYR A 92 3.46 -8.26 -6.03
C TYR A 92 3.76 -8.77 -7.44
N TYR A 93 4.60 -8.04 -8.16
CA TYR A 93 5.01 -8.34 -9.53
C TYR A 93 6.52 -8.42 -9.62
N ASP A 94 6.98 -9.43 -10.35
CA ASP A 94 8.35 -9.57 -10.81
C ASP A 94 8.41 -9.37 -12.33
N PHE A 95 9.06 -8.28 -12.75
CA PHE A 95 9.34 -7.96 -14.15
C PHE A 95 10.76 -8.30 -14.57
N SER A 96 11.51 -9.08 -13.77
CA SER A 96 12.85 -9.52 -14.12
C SER A 96 12.84 -10.23 -15.48
N GLY A 97 13.63 -9.70 -16.42
CA GLY A 97 13.71 -10.21 -17.79
C GLY A 97 12.47 -9.96 -18.64
N ALA A 98 11.52 -9.16 -18.19
CA ALA A 98 10.38 -8.71 -18.99
C ALA A 98 10.83 -7.69 -20.04
N ARG A 99 10.14 -7.68 -21.19
CA ARG A 99 10.36 -6.65 -22.22
C ARG A 99 9.74 -5.32 -21.78
N PRO A 100 10.22 -4.19 -22.32
CA PRO A 100 9.58 -2.90 -22.08
C PRO A 100 8.08 -2.95 -22.41
N ASN A 101 7.24 -2.56 -21.45
CA ASN A 101 5.76 -2.56 -21.52
C ASN A 101 5.11 -3.96 -21.61
N GLU A 102 5.82 -5.04 -21.30
CA GLU A 102 5.24 -6.36 -21.17
C GLU A 102 4.24 -6.39 -20.01
N LYS A 103 3.08 -7.03 -20.23
CA LYS A 103 2.09 -7.23 -19.18
C LYS A 103 2.39 -8.53 -18.44
N ARG A 104 2.52 -8.45 -17.11
CA ARG A 104 2.69 -9.62 -16.23
C ARG A 104 1.47 -9.80 -15.32
N SER A 105 1.19 -11.06 -15.01
CA SER A 105 0.31 -11.40 -13.90
C SER A 105 1.07 -11.19 -12.58
N PRO A 106 0.38 -10.93 -11.47
CA PRO A 106 1.02 -10.94 -10.16
C PRO A 106 1.66 -12.31 -9.87
N GLU A 107 2.86 -12.31 -9.32
CA GLU A 107 3.49 -13.51 -8.76
C GLU A 107 2.82 -13.90 -7.44
N MET A 108 2.35 -12.91 -6.68
CA MET A 108 1.70 -13.12 -5.39
C MET A 108 0.59 -12.09 -5.17
N LEU A 109 -0.50 -12.56 -4.55
CA LEU A 109 -1.55 -11.71 -4.01
C LEU A 109 -1.38 -11.65 -2.50
N LEU A 110 -1.51 -10.45 -1.97
CA LEU A 110 -1.25 -10.13 -0.58
C LEU A 110 -2.46 -9.38 -0.01
N GLU A 111 -2.59 -9.40 1.30
CA GLU A 111 -3.40 -8.43 2.02
C GLU A 111 -2.53 -7.72 3.05
N CYS A 112 -2.67 -6.41 3.09
CA CYS A 112 -1.86 -5.52 3.88
C CYS A 112 -2.67 -4.92 5.02
N LYS A 113 -2.01 -4.65 6.14
CA LYS A 113 -2.57 -3.87 7.23
C LYS A 113 -1.57 -2.78 7.63
N PRO A 114 -2.05 -1.63 8.13
CA PRO A 114 -1.16 -0.67 8.76
C PRO A 114 -0.36 -1.39 9.84
N GLU A 115 0.95 -1.16 9.86
CA GLU A 115 1.76 -1.59 10.98
C GLU A 115 1.18 -0.94 12.26
N PRO A 116 0.92 -1.72 13.33
CA PRO A 116 0.45 -1.13 14.57
C PRO A 116 1.50 -0.11 15.01
N SER A 117 1.10 1.17 15.10
CA SER A 117 1.94 2.19 15.70
C SER A 117 2.33 1.70 17.08
N ASN A 118 3.59 1.33 17.28
CA ASN A 118 4.10 1.08 18.61
C ASN A 118 4.14 2.45 19.30
N ASN A 119 3.00 2.87 19.84
CA ASN A 119 2.94 3.85 20.90
C ASN A 119 3.55 3.18 22.12
N GLN A 120 4.87 3.00 22.12
CA GLN A 120 5.59 3.08 23.37
C GLN A 120 5.40 4.51 23.86
N GLU A 121 4.40 4.66 24.71
CA GLU A 121 4.33 5.73 25.68
C GLU A 121 5.73 5.91 26.25
N HIS A 122 6.41 7.00 25.87
CA HIS A 122 7.45 7.57 26.70
C HIS A 122 6.72 8.02 27.96
N GLY A 123 6.60 7.08 28.91
CA GLY A 123 6.19 7.36 30.27
C GLY A 123 7.08 8.50 30.76
N GLN A 124 6.44 9.63 31.01
CA GLN A 124 6.96 10.62 31.92
C GLN A 124 7.11 9.91 33.27
N ASP A 125 8.34 9.54 33.63
CA ASP A 125 8.67 9.38 35.04
C ASP A 125 9.22 10.71 35.54
N GLY A 126 8.56 11.21 36.59
CA GLY A 126 8.71 12.54 37.18
C GLY A 126 9.80 12.67 38.21
#